data_AF-A0A940JU38-F1
#
_entry.id   AF-A0A940JU38-F1
#
_cell.length_a   1.000
_cell.length_b   1.000
_cell.length_c   1.000
_cell.angle_alpha   90.00
_cell.angle_beta   90.00
_cell.angle_gamma   90.00
#
_symmetry.space_group_name_H-M   'P 1'
#
loop_
_entity.id
_entity.type
_entity.pdbx_description
1 polymer ?
#
loop_
_entity_poly.entity_id
_entity_poly.type
_entity_poly.pdbx_seq_one_letter_code
_entity_poly.pdbx_strand_id
1 'polypeptide(L)' 'MMRVLADLPDDDIAWLDARAAELGTSRAQLLREAVAAFRADAKGDDLDAFFGIWAERAKHRS' A
#
# COMPACT_ATOMS: atom_id res chain seq x y z
N MET A 1 -13.19 9.25 2.96
CA MET A 1 -12.21 8.19 3.27
C MET A 1 -12.95 6.90 3.51
N MET A 2 -12.47 5.79 2.95
CA MET A 2 -12.98 4.45 3.21
C MET A 2 -11.97 3.71 4.10
N ARG A 3 -12.46 2.87 5.02
CA ARG A 3 -11.60 2.06 5.89
C ARG A 3 -11.10 0.85 5.12
N VAL A 4 -9.80 0.58 5.23
CA VAL A 4 -9.16 -0.62 4.68
C VAL A 4 -8.62 -1.44 5.84
N LEU A 5 -8.79 -2.76 5.77
CA LEU A 5 -8.13 -3.72 6.65
C LEU A 5 -7.03 -4.41 5.84
N ALA A 6 -5.83 -4.45 6.40
CA ALA A 6 -4.68 -5.11 5.81
C ALA A 6 -3.96 -5.86 6.91
N ASP A 7 -3.68 -7.14 6.66
CA ASP A 7 -2.87 -7.97 7.54
C ASP A 7 -1.41 -7.71 7.21
N LEU A 8 -0.65 -7.24 8.20
CA LEU A 8 0.79 -6.99 8.11
C LEU A 8 1.48 -7.79 9.22
N PRO A 9 2.68 -8.35 8.94
CA PRO A 9 3.56 -8.88 9.98
C PRO A 9 3.82 -7.86 11.09
N ASP A 10 4.01 -8.33 12.31
CA ASP A 10 4.27 -7.46 13.47
C ASP A 10 5.52 -6.59 13.28
N ASP A 11 6.56 -7.13 12.63
CA ASP A 11 7.80 -6.40 12.35
C ASP A 11 7.57 -5.21 11.39
N ASP A 12 6.69 -5.37 10.41
CA ASP A 12 6.34 -4.29 9.47
C ASP A 12 5.53 -3.20 10.19
N ILE A 13 4.66 -3.59 11.12
CA ILE A 13 3.93 -2.65 11.98
C ILE A 13 4.90 -1.85 12.86
N ALA A 14 5.84 -2.53 13.50
CA ALA A 14 6.86 -1.88 14.35
C ALA A 14 7.73 -0.91 13.55
N TRP A 15 8.16 -1.31 12.34
CA TRP A 15 8.90 -0.45 11.44
C TRP A 15 8.10 0.79 11.02
N LEU A 16 6.81 0.62 10.67
CA LEU A 16 5.93 1.74 10.30
C LEU A 16 5.74 2.73 11.43
N ASP A 17 5.59 2.26 12.67
CA ASP A 17 5.41 3.10 13.85
C ASP A 17 6.69 3.90 14.14
N ALA A 18 7.86 3.24 14.08
CA ALA A 18 9.15 3.92 14.23
C ALA A 18 9.35 4.99 13.14
N ARG A 19 9.06 4.65 11.88
CA ARG A 19 9.21 5.59 10.75
C ARG A 19 8.27 6.78 10.87
N ALA A 20 7.03 6.55 11.30
CA ALA A 20 6.07 7.62 11.54
C ALA A 20 6.51 8.56 12.67
N ALA A 21 7.08 8.00 13.75
CA ALA A 21 7.62 8.77 14.86
C ALA A 21 8.82 9.64 14.44
N GLU A 22 9.77 9.09 13.67
CA GLU A 22 10.89 9.84 13.11
C GLU A 22 10.45 11.03 12.25
N LEU A 23 9.38 10.86 11.49
CA LEU A 23 8.80 11.88 10.61
C LEU A 23 7.84 12.84 11.32
N GLY A 24 7.56 12.63 12.61
CA GLY A 24 6.59 13.43 13.37
C GLY A 24 5.17 13.34 12.83
N THR A 25 4.79 12.21 12.22
CA THR A 25 3.48 11.99 11.60
C THR A 25 2.77 10.77 12.18
N SER A 26 1.52 10.54 11.76
CA SER A 26 0.79 9.31 12.09
C SER A 26 1.05 8.23 11.04
N ARG A 27 1.05 6.96 11.47
CA ARG A 27 1.13 5.80 10.56
C ARG A 27 0.11 5.88 9.42
N ALA A 28 -1.12 6.31 9.72
CA ALA A 28 -2.17 6.43 8.70
C ALA A 28 -1.87 7.52 7.66
N GLN A 29 -1.24 8.62 8.06
CA GLN A 29 -0.79 9.65 7.13
C GLN A 29 0.38 9.16 6.28
N LEU A 30 1.39 8.55 6.91
CA LEU A 30 2.53 7.92 6.22
C LEU A 30 2.05 6.94 5.13
N LEU A 31 1.09 6.06 5.45
CA LEU A 31 0.53 5.12 4.49
C LEU A 31 -0.21 5.80 3.34
N ARG A 32 -0.97 6.88 3.59
CA ARG A 32 -1.66 7.63 2.53
C ARG A 32 -0.66 8.30 1.58
N GLU A 33 0.40 8.89 2.13
CA GLU A 33 1.47 9.52 1.35
C GLU A 33 2.24 8.48 0.52
N ALA A 34 2.59 7.34 1.11
CA ALA A 34 3.24 6.23 0.41
C ALA A 34 2.39 5.71 -0.75
N VAL A 35 1.08 5.51 -0.54
CA VAL A 35 0.16 5.08 -1.62
C VAL A 35 0.04 6.14 -2.71
N ALA A 36 0.01 7.43 -2.36
CA ALA A 36 -0.03 8.51 -3.34
C ALA A 36 1.26 8.56 -4.18
N ALA A 37 2.42 8.43 -3.54
CA ALA A 37 3.73 8.38 -4.19
C ALA A 37 3.84 7.17 -5.13
N PHE A 38 3.47 5.97 -4.66
CA PHE A 38 3.45 4.75 -5.47
C PHE A 38 2.56 4.91 -6.71
N ARG A 39 1.36 5.50 -6.56
CA ARG A 39 0.48 5.77 -7.71
C ARG A 39 1.02 6.81 -8.67
N ALA A 40 1.80 7.77 -8.21
CA ALA A 40 2.41 8.80 -9.06
C ALA A 40 3.57 8.21 -9.86
N ASP A 41 4.42 7.41 -9.20
CA ASP A 41 5.53 6.68 -9.80
C ASP A 41 5.05 5.69 -10.86
N ALA A 42 4.03 4.90 -10.52
CA ALA A 42 3.57 3.83 -11.38
C ALA A 42 2.62 4.32 -12.50
N LYS A 43 2.19 5.59 -12.48
CA LYS A 43 1.65 6.26 -13.68
C LYS A 43 2.73 6.58 -14.72
N GLY A 44 4.01 6.58 -14.34
CA GLY A 44 5.16 6.72 -15.23
C GLY A 44 5.55 5.41 -15.91
N ASP A 45 5.46 4.29 -15.18
CA ASP A 45 5.76 2.94 -15.68
C ASP A 45 4.58 1.97 -15.42
N ASP A 46 3.77 1.78 -16.47
CA ASP A 46 2.95 0.59 -16.77
C ASP A 46 2.32 -0.19 -15.59
N LEU A 47 1.58 0.48 -14.71
CA LEU A 47 0.76 -0.14 -13.64
C LEU A 47 -0.18 -1.26 -14.12
N ASP A 48 -0.60 -1.22 -15.39
CA ASP A 48 -1.51 -2.20 -15.97
C ASP A 48 -0.89 -3.61 -16.00
N ALA A 49 0.45 -3.72 -16.12
CA ALA A 49 1.15 -5.00 -16.14
C ALA A 49 1.16 -5.69 -14.76
N PHE A 50 1.31 -4.93 -13.67
CA PHE A 50 1.37 -5.49 -12.31
C PHE A 50 -0.02 -5.88 -11.76
N PHE A 51 -1.06 -5.10 -12.05
CA PHE A 51 -2.42 -5.43 -11.61
C PHE A 51 -3.10 -6.53 -12.45
N GLY A 52 -2.68 -6.74 -13.70
CA GLY A 52 -3.19 -7.85 -14.55
C GLY A 52 -2.98 -9.24 -13.92
N ILE A 53 -1.87 -9.43 -13.20
CA ILE A 53 -1.55 -10.70 -12.53
C ILE A 53 -2.48 -10.97 -11.33
N TRP A 54 -2.91 -9.92 -10.61
CA TRP A 54 -3.83 -10.07 -9.48
C TRP A 54 -5.30 -10.15 -9.92
N ALA A 55 -5.65 -9.59 -11.08
CA ALA A 55 -6.99 -9.66 -11.66
C ALA A 55 -7.37 -11.08 -12.13
N GLU A 56 -6.42 -11.85 -12.65
CA GLU A 56 -6.67 -13.22 -13.14
C GLU A 56 -7.04 -14.21 -12.01
N ARG A 57 -6.55 -14.03 -10.78
CA ARG A 57 -6.91 -14.89 -9.64
C ARG A 57 -8.37 -14.74 -9.20
N ALA A 58 -9.05 -13.65 -9.55
CA ALA A 58 -10.47 -13.46 -9.22
C ALA A 58 -11.43 -14.24 -10.15
N LYS A 59 -10.96 -14.69 -11.33
CA LYS A 59 -11.80 -15.38 -12.34
C LYS A 59 -11.79 -16.91 -12.26
N HIS A 60 -11.14 -17.52 -11.26
CA HIS A 60 -11.08 -18.98 -11.09
C HIS A 60 -11.73 -19.48 -9.80
N ARG A 61 -12.77 -18.78 -9.31
CA ARG A 61 -13.76 -19.35 -8.39
C ARG A 61 -15.17 -19.11 -8.95
N SER A 62 -15.58 -19.98 -9.87
CA SER A 62 -16.97 -20.26 -10.23
C SER A 62 -17.09 -21.73 -10.58
#